data_AF-A0AAU5YRA7-F1
#
_entry.id   AF-A0AAU5YRA7-F1
#
_cell.length_a   1.000
_cell.length_b   1.000
_cell.length_c   1.000
_cell.angle_alpha   90.00
_cell.angle_beta   90.00
_cell.angle_gamma   90.00
#
_symmetry.space_group_name_H-M   'P 1'
#
loop_
_entity.id
_entity.type
_entity.pdbx_description
1 polymer ?
#
loop_
_entity_poly.entity_id
_entity_poly.type
_entity_poly.pdbx_seq_one_letter_code
_entity_poly.pdbx_strand_id
1 'polypeptide(L)'
;MKLLAWPAAALLVTAAALLSLAVGTRAVPPSAVLDALLHGGSSPGALVVRSLRLPRTEVGLTAGAALGLAGAALQAVTRNPLADPGILGLSQGAAAGVVLAIALGLANGFSGYVWYAFAGAVVAACLVYAIAARGVRVDRVRLALTVLGVVLAATATGAAGPIGFVALTAPQLARRLTRTPQLPLLNSALAGAFVLVTADLVARTLLPPLEIPVGALTALVGGPYLLWLLGRDAREPGGTRRPS
;
A
#
# COMPACT_ATOMS: atom_id res chain seq x y z
N MET A 1 23.13 15.26 4.86
CA MET A 1 21.66 15.23 4.62
C MET A 1 21.00 13.84 4.75
N LYS A 2 21.74 12.71 4.73
CA LYS A 2 21.16 11.34 4.77
C LYS A 2 20.46 10.95 6.10
N LEU A 3 20.88 11.53 7.23
CA LEU A 3 20.34 11.23 8.57
C LEU A 3 18.96 11.85 8.84
N LEU A 4 18.53 12.83 8.04
CA LEU A 4 17.27 13.57 8.28
C LEU A 4 16.06 13.01 7.52
N ALA A 5 16.26 12.09 6.57
CA ALA A 5 15.18 11.59 5.72
C ALA A 5 14.18 10.70 6.48
N TRP A 6 14.67 9.78 7.31
CA TRP A 6 13.80 8.89 8.10
C TRP A 6 13.07 9.60 9.26
N PRO A 7 13.66 10.56 10.03
CA PRO A 7 12.90 11.25 11.05
C PRO A 7 11.86 12.19 10.44
N ALA A 8 12.15 12.82 9.30
CA ALA A 8 11.15 13.63 8.58
C ALA A 8 9.99 12.76 8.06
N ALA A 9 10.28 11.58 7.50
CA ALA A 9 9.23 10.64 7.07
C ALA A 9 8.40 10.14 8.27
N ALA A 10 9.04 9.81 9.39
CA ALA A 10 8.35 9.41 10.61
C ALA A 10 7.43 10.52 11.13
N LEU A 11 7.92 11.77 11.16
CA LEU A 11 7.13 12.94 11.56
C LEU A 11 5.90 13.11 10.66
N LEU A 12 6.05 12.98 9.34
CA LEU A 12 4.94 13.08 8.39
C LEU A 12 3.91 11.96 8.59
N VAL A 13 4.36 10.73 8.85
CA VAL A 13 3.47 9.60 9.17
C VAL A 13 2.71 9.86 10.47
N THR A 14 3.39 10.33 11.52
CA THR A 14 2.74 10.68 12.79
C THR A 14 1.72 11.81 12.62
N ALA A 15 2.08 12.87 11.88
CA ALA A 15 1.16 13.95 11.58
C ALA A 15 -0.06 13.47 10.78
N ALA A 16 0.14 12.62 9.77
CA ALA A 16 -0.95 12.01 9.00
C ALA A 16 -1.85 11.12 9.87
N ALA A 17 -1.28 10.35 10.80
CA ALA A 17 -2.04 9.52 11.73
C ALA A 17 -2.88 10.39 12.69
N LEU A 18 -2.31 11.45 13.25
CA LEU A 18 -3.03 12.39 14.11
C LEU A 18 -4.15 13.11 13.35
N LEU A 19 -3.88 13.58 12.13
CA LEU A 19 -4.89 14.15 11.24
C LEU A 19 -5.98 13.12 10.91
N SER A 20 -5.60 11.86 10.69
CA SER A 20 -6.53 10.78 10.42
C SER A 20 -7.52 10.55 11.58
N LEU A 21 -7.03 10.66 12.82
CA LEU A 21 -7.84 10.55 14.03
C LEU A 21 -8.69 11.80 14.30
N ALA A 22 -8.17 13.00 14.01
CA ALA A 22 -8.87 14.26 14.25
C ALA A 22 -9.93 14.56 13.19
N VAL A 23 -9.67 14.24 11.92
CA VAL A 23 -10.51 14.62 10.77
C VAL A 23 -11.35 13.44 10.29
N GLY A 24 -12.67 13.64 10.30
CA GLY A 24 -13.65 12.70 9.77
C GLY A 24 -14.98 13.39 9.48
N THR A 25 -15.99 12.62 9.08
CA THR A 25 -17.32 13.13 8.69
C THR A 25 -18.04 13.92 9.79
N ARG A 26 -17.71 13.67 11.06
CA ARG A 26 -18.11 14.50 12.21
C ARG A 26 -16.89 15.22 12.78
N ALA A 27 -17.00 16.53 12.98
CA ALA A 27 -15.97 17.28 13.69
C ALA A 27 -15.89 16.79 15.15
N VAL A 28 -14.73 16.27 15.56
CA VAL A 28 -14.44 15.89 16.95
C VAL A 28 -13.36 16.83 17.46
N PRO A 29 -13.56 17.55 18.57
CA PRO A 29 -12.56 18.45 19.08
C PRO A 29 -11.27 17.69 19.46
N PRO A 30 -10.07 18.26 19.24
CA PRO A 30 -8.80 17.59 19.51
C PRO A 30 -8.65 17.13 20.97
N SER A 31 -9.21 17.87 21.92
CA SER A 31 -9.24 17.49 23.33
C SER A 31 -10.02 16.19 23.58
N ALA A 32 -11.13 15.99 22.87
CA ALA A 32 -11.91 14.76 22.97
C ALA A 32 -11.20 13.58 22.30
N VAL A 33 -10.37 13.81 21.28
CA VAL A 33 -9.50 12.78 20.71
C VAL A 33 -8.44 12.35 21.73
N LEU A 34 -7.78 13.30 22.37
CA LEU A 34 -6.76 13.03 23.37
C LEU A 34 -7.35 12.29 24.59
N ASP A 35 -8.52 12.73 25.05
CA ASP A 35 -9.24 12.12 26.17
C ASP A 35 -9.72 10.69 25.82
N ALA A 36 -10.22 10.48 24.60
CA ALA A 36 -10.58 9.16 24.10
C ALA A 36 -9.38 8.20 24.04
N LEU A 37 -8.19 8.70 23.73
CA LEU A 37 -6.97 7.89 23.65
C LEU A 37 -6.38 7.59 25.04
N LEU A 38 -6.34 8.58 25.93
CA LEU A 38 -5.66 8.47 27.24
C LEU A 38 -6.56 7.92 28.35
N HIS A 39 -7.82 8.37 28.43
CA HIS A 39 -8.73 8.02 29.53
C HIS A 39 -9.86 7.09 29.07
N GLY A 40 -10.02 6.92 27.77
CA GLY A 40 -10.96 5.95 27.22
C GLY A 40 -12.42 6.27 27.48
N GLY A 41 -12.77 7.55 27.56
CA GLY A 41 -14.13 8.01 27.86
C GLY A 41 -15.22 7.37 26.99
N SER A 42 -16.44 7.33 27.51
CA SER A 42 -17.62 6.73 26.88
C SER A 42 -18.43 7.72 26.02
N SER A 43 -17.90 8.92 25.77
CA SER A 43 -18.59 9.92 24.97
C SER A 43 -18.83 9.42 23.54
N PRO A 44 -19.92 9.84 22.86
CA PRO A 44 -20.16 9.45 21.47
C PRO A 44 -19.00 9.78 20.53
N GLY A 45 -18.29 10.88 20.79
CA GLY A 45 -17.08 11.26 20.05
C GLY A 45 -15.91 10.30 20.29
N ALA A 46 -15.71 9.86 21.53
CA ALA A 46 -14.68 8.89 21.89
C ALA A 46 -14.93 7.51 21.26
N LEU A 47 -16.18 7.07 21.21
CA LEU A 47 -16.56 5.83 20.51
C LEU A 47 -16.28 5.92 19.00
N VAL A 48 -16.56 7.06 18.35
CA VAL A 48 -16.19 7.24 16.93
C VAL A 48 -14.68 7.16 16.75
N VAL A 49 -13.89 7.80 17.62
CA VAL A 49 -12.43 7.76 17.53
C VAL A 49 -11.90 6.34 17.71
N ARG A 50 -12.32 5.62 18.76
CA ARG A 50 -11.75 4.31 19.13
C ARG A 50 -12.32 3.15 18.31
N SER A 51 -13.59 3.18 17.93
CA SER A 51 -14.23 2.07 17.23
C SER A 51 -14.18 2.20 15.71
N LEU A 52 -14.06 3.41 15.17
CA LEU A 52 -14.09 3.65 13.72
C LEU A 52 -12.78 4.22 13.18
N ARG A 53 -12.22 5.26 13.80
CA ARG A 53 -11.04 5.96 13.24
C ARG A 53 -9.72 5.24 13.55
N LEU A 54 -9.57 4.75 14.78
CA LEU A 54 -8.35 4.12 15.25
C LEU A 54 -8.06 2.80 14.52
N PRO A 55 -8.97 1.80 14.46
CA PRO A 55 -8.70 0.54 13.76
C PRO A 55 -8.42 0.76 12.28
N ARG A 56 -9.12 1.72 11.67
CA ARG A 56 -8.92 2.06 10.25
C ARG A 56 -7.57 2.70 9.99
N THR A 57 -7.13 3.62 10.86
CA THR A 57 -5.80 4.24 10.76
C THR A 57 -4.70 3.21 10.98
N GLU A 58 -4.87 2.27 11.91
CA GLU A 58 -3.95 1.16 12.15
C GLU A 58 -3.81 0.26 10.92
N VAL A 59 -4.93 -0.12 10.29
CA VAL A 59 -4.93 -0.89 9.04
C VAL A 59 -4.23 -0.10 7.93
N GLY A 60 -4.51 1.20 7.78
CA GLY A 60 -3.85 2.05 6.80
C GLY A 60 -2.34 2.16 6.99
N LEU A 61 -1.87 2.28 8.24
CA LEU A 61 -0.44 2.33 8.57
C LEU A 61 0.25 1.01 8.25
N THR A 62 -0.33 -0.11 8.72
CA THR A 62 0.27 -1.44 8.58
C THR A 62 0.22 -1.96 7.15
N ALA A 63 -0.92 -1.85 6.47
CA ALA A 63 -1.08 -2.23 5.07
C ALA A 63 -0.22 -1.34 4.16
N GLY A 64 -0.17 -0.02 4.43
CA GLY A 64 0.65 0.92 3.66
C GLY A 64 2.13 0.61 3.80
N ALA A 65 2.61 0.35 5.02
CA ALA A 65 3.99 -0.06 5.27
C ALA A 65 4.34 -1.38 4.56
N ALA A 66 3.45 -2.38 4.64
CA ALA A 66 3.62 -3.67 3.99
C ALA A 66 3.69 -3.53 2.46
N LEU A 67 2.81 -2.74 1.83
CA LEU A 67 2.85 -2.45 0.40
C LEU A 67 4.12 -1.72 -0.02
N GLY A 68 4.57 -0.74 0.77
CA GLY A 68 5.83 -0.02 0.53
C GLY A 68 7.06 -0.93 0.58
N LEU A 69 7.10 -1.86 1.53
CA LEU A 69 8.15 -2.88 1.63
C LEU A 69 8.07 -3.91 0.49
N ALA A 70 6.88 -4.39 0.16
CA ALA A 70 6.65 -5.33 -0.93
C ALA A 70 7.10 -4.75 -2.28
N GLY A 71 6.72 -3.50 -2.56
CA GLY A 71 7.17 -2.76 -3.73
C GLY A 71 8.68 -2.58 -3.77
N ALA A 72 9.30 -2.18 -2.66
CA ALA A 72 10.75 -2.06 -2.58
C ALA A 72 11.46 -3.39 -2.85
N ALA A 73 10.99 -4.49 -2.25
CA ALA A 73 11.56 -5.83 -2.44
C ALA A 73 11.44 -6.32 -3.89
N LEU A 74 10.26 -6.14 -4.51
CA LEU A 74 10.03 -6.56 -5.89
C LEU A 74 10.82 -5.71 -6.89
N GLN A 75 10.89 -4.39 -6.70
CA GLN A 75 11.72 -3.51 -7.54
C GLN A 75 13.21 -3.83 -7.42
N ALA A 76 13.67 -4.24 -6.22
CA ALA A 76 15.04 -4.68 -6.00
C ALA A 76 15.37 -5.97 -6.77
N VAL A 77 14.48 -6.96 -6.67
CA VAL A 77 14.61 -8.28 -7.30
C VAL A 77 14.58 -8.18 -8.82
N THR A 78 13.63 -7.41 -9.34
CA THR A 78 13.41 -7.25 -10.79
C THR A 78 14.37 -6.26 -11.42
N ARG A 79 15.10 -5.46 -10.61
CA ARG A 79 15.87 -4.30 -11.04
C ARG A 79 15.04 -3.35 -11.92
N ASN A 80 13.74 -3.30 -11.67
CA ASN A 80 12.78 -2.49 -12.41
C ASN A 80 12.03 -1.58 -11.43
N PRO A 81 12.20 -0.25 -11.51
CA PRO A 81 11.52 0.70 -10.62
C PRO A 81 10.00 0.77 -10.83
N LEU A 82 9.48 0.13 -11.89
CA LEU A 82 8.05 0.02 -12.21
C LEU A 82 7.47 -1.36 -11.85
N ALA A 83 8.22 -2.23 -11.18
CA ALA A 83 7.67 -3.50 -10.71
C ALA A 83 6.64 -3.29 -9.60
N ASP A 84 5.46 -3.85 -9.81
CA ASP A 84 4.31 -3.84 -8.90
C ASP A 84 3.95 -5.27 -8.48
N PRO A 85 3.67 -5.54 -7.18
CA PRO A 85 3.13 -6.83 -6.76
C PRO A 85 1.84 -7.21 -7.48
N GLY A 86 0.99 -6.25 -7.87
CA GLY A 86 -0.26 -6.52 -8.59
C GLY A 86 -0.06 -7.27 -9.91
N ILE A 87 1.11 -7.14 -10.56
CA ILE A 87 1.47 -7.87 -11.78
C ILE A 87 1.57 -9.39 -11.53
N LEU A 88 1.81 -9.82 -10.29
CA LEU A 88 1.84 -11.24 -9.90
C LEU A 88 0.44 -11.85 -9.75
N GLY A 89 -0.61 -11.15 -10.18
CA GLY A 89 -1.98 -11.62 -10.11
C GLY A 89 -2.59 -11.59 -8.70
N LEU A 90 -1.92 -10.96 -7.72
CA LEU A 90 -2.36 -10.90 -6.32
C LEU A 90 -3.76 -10.30 -6.16
N SER A 91 -4.03 -9.17 -6.83
CA SER A 91 -5.35 -8.49 -6.74
C SER A 91 -6.46 -9.32 -7.41
N GLN A 92 -6.16 -9.94 -8.56
CA GLN A 92 -7.12 -10.77 -9.28
C GLN A 92 -7.38 -12.09 -8.54
N GLY A 93 -6.34 -12.68 -7.93
CA GLY A 93 -6.44 -13.84 -7.06
C GLY A 93 -7.29 -13.56 -5.82
N ALA A 94 -7.08 -12.41 -5.17
CA ALA A 94 -7.92 -11.98 -4.05
C ALA A 94 -9.39 -11.82 -4.45
N ALA A 95 -9.66 -11.13 -5.55
CA ALA A 95 -11.01 -10.93 -6.06
C ALA A 95 -11.68 -12.28 -6.40
N ALA A 96 -10.97 -13.18 -7.09
CA ALA A 96 -11.46 -14.51 -7.42
C ALA A 96 -11.77 -15.33 -6.16
N GLY A 97 -10.91 -15.28 -5.13
CA GLY A 97 -11.15 -15.95 -3.85
C GLY A 97 -12.42 -15.47 -3.15
N VAL A 98 -12.64 -14.16 -3.09
CA VAL A 98 -13.86 -13.57 -2.50
C VAL A 98 -15.11 -13.96 -3.30
N VAL A 99 -15.05 -13.82 -4.64
CA VAL A 99 -16.18 -14.16 -5.52
C VAL A 99 -16.54 -15.65 -5.36
N LEU A 100 -15.55 -16.54 -5.30
CA LEU A 100 -15.77 -17.97 -5.09
C LEU A 100 -16.42 -18.25 -3.72
N ALA A 101 -15.96 -17.57 -2.67
CA ALA A 101 -16.50 -17.71 -1.33
C ALA A 101 -17.98 -17.27 -1.25
N ILE A 102 -18.34 -16.19 -1.95
CA ILE A 102 -19.72 -15.70 -2.06
C ILE A 102 -20.56 -16.68 -2.89
N ALA A 103 -20.10 -17.04 -4.08
CA ALA A 103 -20.84 -17.88 -5.02
C ALA A 103 -21.14 -19.27 -4.46
N LEU A 104 -20.22 -19.82 -3.68
CA LEU A 104 -20.35 -21.16 -3.08
C LEU A 104 -20.87 -21.13 -1.63
N GLY A 105 -21.14 -19.95 -1.06
CA GLY A 105 -21.60 -19.80 0.32
C GLY A 105 -20.60 -20.30 1.37
N LEU A 106 -19.30 -20.26 1.08
CA LEU A 106 -18.24 -20.84 1.92
C LEU A 106 -17.85 -19.98 3.13
N ALA A 107 -18.22 -18.70 3.12
CA ALA A 107 -17.90 -17.75 4.18
C ALA A 107 -19.09 -16.88 4.52
N ASN A 108 -19.19 -16.54 5.81
CA ASN A 108 -20.18 -15.61 6.33
C ASN A 108 -19.46 -14.44 7.00
N GLY A 109 -19.91 -13.22 6.69
CA GLY A 109 -19.37 -11.99 7.27
C GLY A 109 -18.01 -11.56 6.72
N PHE A 110 -17.67 -10.30 7.01
CA PHE A 110 -16.47 -9.63 6.50
C PHE A 110 -15.17 -10.41 6.79
N SER A 111 -14.98 -10.86 8.03
CA SER A 111 -13.77 -11.59 8.44
C SER A 111 -13.59 -12.91 7.68
N GLY A 112 -14.68 -13.58 7.29
CA GLY A 112 -14.60 -14.80 6.50
C GLY A 112 -14.06 -14.50 5.11
N TYR A 113 -14.63 -13.51 4.42
CA TYR A 113 -14.21 -13.13 3.06
C TYR A 113 -12.76 -12.66 2.99
N VAL A 114 -12.22 -12.03 4.05
CA VAL A 114 -10.80 -11.63 4.13
C VAL A 114 -9.85 -12.82 3.98
N TRP A 115 -10.16 -13.96 4.61
CA TRP A 115 -9.33 -15.17 4.49
C TRP A 115 -9.35 -15.78 3.10
N TYR A 116 -10.50 -15.73 2.42
CA TYR A 116 -10.61 -16.18 1.03
C TYR A 116 -9.91 -15.25 0.05
N ALA A 117 -9.96 -13.93 0.28
CA ALA A 117 -9.16 -12.96 -0.47
C ALA A 117 -7.66 -13.26 -0.32
N PHE A 118 -7.20 -13.48 0.90
CA PHE A 118 -5.81 -13.82 1.19
C PHE A 118 -5.40 -15.14 0.51
N ALA A 119 -6.19 -16.20 0.67
CA ALA A 119 -5.93 -17.50 0.07
C ALA A 119 -5.87 -17.42 -1.46
N GLY A 120 -6.82 -16.73 -2.08
CA GLY A 120 -6.85 -16.53 -3.54
C GLY A 120 -5.63 -15.76 -4.05
N ALA A 121 -5.20 -14.72 -3.33
CA ALA A 121 -3.99 -13.97 -3.66
C ALA A 121 -2.72 -14.84 -3.60
N VAL A 122 -2.57 -15.63 -2.53
CA VAL A 122 -1.44 -16.55 -2.34
C VAL A 122 -1.43 -17.63 -3.43
N VAL A 123 -2.57 -18.24 -3.74
CA VAL A 123 -2.69 -19.25 -4.79
C VAL A 123 -2.29 -18.66 -6.15
N ALA A 124 -2.79 -17.48 -6.51
CA ALA A 124 -2.44 -16.81 -7.75
C ALA A 124 -0.92 -16.54 -7.83
N ALA A 125 -0.33 -16.00 -6.76
CA ALA A 125 1.10 -15.73 -6.72
C ALA A 125 1.95 -17.01 -6.83
N CYS A 126 1.56 -18.09 -6.15
CA CYS A 126 2.23 -19.39 -6.25
C CYS A 126 2.15 -19.97 -7.67
N LEU A 127 1.01 -19.85 -8.35
CA LEU A 127 0.83 -20.31 -9.73
C LEU A 127 1.71 -19.53 -10.70
N VAL A 128 1.68 -18.19 -10.62
CA VAL A 128 2.54 -17.32 -11.45
C VAL A 128 4.01 -17.66 -11.21
N TYR A 129 4.41 -17.84 -9.96
CA TYR A 129 5.77 -18.23 -9.61
C TYR A 129 6.15 -19.60 -10.18
N ALA A 130 5.30 -20.62 -10.02
CA ALA A 130 5.57 -21.97 -10.52
C ALA A 130 5.74 -21.99 -12.06
N ILE A 131 4.98 -21.17 -12.78
CA ILE A 131 5.12 -21.00 -14.23
C ILE A 131 6.45 -20.31 -14.55
N ALA A 132 6.77 -19.21 -13.88
CA ALA A 132 8.00 -18.45 -14.11
C ALA A 132 9.28 -19.26 -13.77
N ALA A 133 9.23 -20.09 -12.73
CA ALA A 133 10.36 -20.89 -12.26
C ALA A 133 10.74 -22.04 -13.22
N ARG A 134 9.84 -22.47 -14.11
CA ARG A 134 10.11 -23.56 -15.07
C ARG A 134 11.08 -23.19 -16.20
N GLY A 135 11.30 -21.90 -16.46
CA GLY A 135 12.18 -21.42 -17.54
C GLY A 135 13.49 -20.79 -17.09
N VAL A 136 13.68 -20.50 -15.80
CA VAL A 136 14.80 -19.69 -15.31
C VAL A 136 15.31 -20.20 -13.96
N ARG A 137 16.62 -20.37 -13.80
CA ARG A 137 17.23 -20.65 -12.48
C ARG A 137 17.09 -19.41 -11.60
N VAL A 138 16.33 -19.52 -10.53
CA VAL A 138 16.05 -18.43 -9.59
C VAL A 138 17.05 -18.52 -8.43
N ASP A 139 17.85 -17.48 -8.22
CA ASP A 139 18.69 -17.40 -7.01
C ASP A 139 17.83 -17.45 -5.74
N ARG A 140 18.30 -18.16 -4.71
CA ARG A 140 17.56 -18.34 -3.43
C ARG A 140 17.17 -17.01 -2.78
N VAL A 141 18.04 -16.00 -2.87
CA VAL A 141 17.77 -14.64 -2.36
C VAL A 141 16.64 -13.97 -3.15
N ARG A 142 16.64 -14.13 -4.48
CA ARG A 142 15.61 -13.57 -5.36
C ARG A 142 14.24 -14.18 -5.06
N LEU A 143 14.22 -15.50 -4.86
CA LEU A 143 13.04 -16.26 -4.44
C LEU A 143 12.51 -15.78 -3.08
N ALA A 144 13.37 -15.72 -2.06
CA ALA A 144 12.98 -15.30 -0.71
C ALA A 144 12.38 -13.88 -0.70
N LEU A 145 12.99 -12.93 -1.40
CA LEU A 145 12.48 -11.55 -1.50
C LEU A 145 11.17 -11.45 -2.29
N THR A 146 11.00 -12.27 -3.32
CA THR A 146 9.75 -12.32 -4.10
C THR A 146 8.61 -12.86 -3.24
N VAL A 147 8.85 -13.97 -2.53
CA VAL A 147 7.88 -14.56 -1.61
C VAL A 147 7.54 -13.59 -0.49
N LEU A 148 8.53 -12.93 0.11
CA LEU A 148 8.28 -11.92 1.14
C LEU A 148 7.41 -10.76 0.62
N GLY A 149 7.73 -10.22 -0.56
CA GLY A 149 6.94 -9.16 -1.18
C GLY A 149 5.51 -9.60 -1.49
N VAL A 150 5.34 -10.81 -1.99
CA VAL A 150 4.03 -11.43 -2.24
C VAL A 150 3.22 -11.56 -0.95
N VAL A 151 3.83 -12.08 0.12
CA VAL A 151 3.15 -12.27 1.40
C VAL A 151 2.73 -10.92 2.00
N LEU A 152 3.62 -9.92 2.00
CA LEU A 152 3.32 -8.57 2.48
C LEU A 152 2.20 -7.89 1.68
N ALA A 153 2.20 -8.06 0.36
CA ALA A 153 1.15 -7.50 -0.49
C ALA A 153 -0.19 -8.24 -0.31
N ALA A 154 -0.16 -9.57 -0.14
CA ALA A 154 -1.35 -10.38 0.11
C ALA A 154 -1.97 -10.04 1.48
N THR A 155 -1.17 -9.89 2.53
CA THR A 155 -1.66 -9.50 3.87
C THR A 155 -2.26 -8.10 3.85
N ALA A 156 -1.61 -7.14 3.21
CA ALA A 156 -2.16 -5.79 3.03
C ALA A 156 -3.47 -5.81 2.23
N THR A 157 -3.54 -6.60 1.17
CA THR A 157 -4.74 -6.74 0.34
C THR A 157 -5.89 -7.42 1.08
N GLY A 158 -5.61 -8.42 1.92
CA GLY A 158 -6.60 -9.04 2.77
C GLY A 158 -7.18 -8.06 3.79
N ALA A 159 -6.33 -7.26 4.44
CA ALA A 159 -6.75 -6.33 5.49
C ALA A 159 -7.48 -5.09 4.95
N ALA A 160 -7.02 -4.53 3.82
CA ALA A 160 -7.48 -3.23 3.33
C ALA A 160 -8.15 -3.29 1.94
N GLY A 161 -8.27 -4.49 1.36
CA GLY A 161 -8.76 -4.67 -0.01
C GLY A 161 -7.69 -4.42 -1.08
N PRO A 162 -8.02 -4.60 -2.37
CA PRO A 162 -7.07 -4.43 -3.47
C PRO A 162 -6.60 -2.97 -3.60
N ILE A 163 -5.30 -2.75 -3.37
CA ILE A 163 -4.64 -1.44 -3.43
C ILE A 163 -3.39 -1.58 -4.31
N GLY A 164 -3.42 -1.05 -5.53
CA GLY A 164 -2.29 -1.19 -6.47
C GLY A 164 -1.21 -0.12 -6.33
N PHE A 165 -1.59 1.16 -6.33
CA PHE A 165 -0.64 2.25 -6.60
C PHE A 165 0.37 2.54 -5.48
N VAL A 166 0.05 2.17 -4.23
CA VAL A 166 0.91 2.44 -3.06
C VAL A 166 2.22 1.67 -3.16
N ALA A 167 2.19 0.40 -3.58
CA ALA A 167 3.39 -0.43 -3.70
C ALA A 167 4.35 0.09 -4.78
N LEU A 168 3.82 0.70 -5.84
CA LEU A 168 4.63 1.35 -6.89
C LEU A 168 5.27 2.65 -6.40
N THR A 169 4.47 3.53 -5.79
CA THR A 169 4.90 4.90 -5.49
C THR A 169 5.74 5.06 -4.25
N ALA A 170 5.42 4.32 -3.18
CA ALA A 170 6.11 4.42 -1.91
C ALA A 170 7.65 4.27 -2.03
N PRO A 171 8.21 3.22 -2.68
CA PRO A 171 9.65 3.08 -2.83
C PRO A 171 10.28 4.14 -3.76
N GLN A 172 9.54 4.63 -4.76
CA GLN A 172 10.01 5.71 -5.63
C GLN A 172 10.09 7.05 -4.87
N LEU A 173 9.06 7.37 -4.08
CA LEU A 173 9.03 8.55 -3.22
C LEU A 173 10.15 8.49 -2.19
N ALA A 174 10.32 7.34 -1.55
CA ALA A 174 11.40 7.12 -0.59
C ALA A 174 12.78 7.34 -1.21
N ARG A 175 13.06 6.81 -2.42
CA ARG A 175 14.33 7.04 -3.13
C ARG A 175 14.56 8.51 -3.48
N ARG A 176 13.51 9.23 -3.89
CA ARG A 176 13.61 10.67 -4.19
C ARG A 176 13.92 11.50 -2.95
N LEU A 177 13.28 11.17 -1.82
CA LEU A 177 13.49 11.87 -0.54
C LEU A 177 14.87 11.59 0.06
N THR A 178 15.34 10.35 -0.01
CA THR A 178 16.64 9.97 0.57
C THR A 178 17.82 10.33 -0.32
N ARG A 179 17.60 10.50 -1.64
CA ARG A 179 18.64 10.67 -2.66
C ARG A 179 19.71 9.59 -2.56
N THR A 180 19.30 8.35 -2.28
CA THR A 180 20.22 7.21 -2.13
C THR A 180 20.15 6.27 -3.33
N PRO A 181 21.31 5.72 -3.77
CA PRO A 181 21.33 4.64 -4.76
C PRO A 181 20.85 3.31 -4.18
N GLN A 182 20.93 3.14 -2.85
CA GLN A 182 20.44 1.98 -2.12
C GLN A 182 18.94 2.08 -1.88
N LEU A 183 18.25 0.93 -1.86
CA LEU A 183 16.83 0.79 -1.55
C LEU A 183 16.56 1.07 -0.06
N PRO A 184 15.90 2.19 0.27
CA PRO A 184 15.69 2.54 1.66
C PRO A 184 14.40 1.86 2.17
N LEU A 185 14.52 0.63 2.68
CA LEU A 185 13.37 -0.18 3.10
C LEU A 185 12.48 0.53 4.13
N LEU A 186 13.08 1.08 5.20
CA LEU A 186 12.35 1.82 6.23
C LEU A 186 11.59 3.02 5.64
N ASN A 187 12.24 3.81 4.79
CA ASN A 187 11.60 4.98 4.19
C ASN A 187 10.53 4.58 3.18
N SER A 188 10.67 3.41 2.52
CA SER A 188 9.64 2.87 1.63
C SER A 188 8.41 2.42 2.44
N ALA A 189 8.62 1.80 3.60
CA ALA A 189 7.55 1.46 4.54
C ALA A 189 6.84 2.73 5.04
N LEU A 190 7.58 3.71 5.53
CA LEU A 190 7.03 4.98 6.04
C LEU A 190 6.31 5.76 4.93
N ALA A 191 6.87 5.82 3.72
CA ALA A 191 6.21 6.45 2.58
C ALA A 191 4.91 5.73 2.21
N GLY A 192 4.89 4.39 2.25
CA GLY A 192 3.68 3.61 1.99
C GLY A 192 2.59 3.83 3.04
N ALA A 193 2.96 3.83 4.32
CA ALA A 193 2.06 4.16 5.43
C ALA A 193 1.48 5.57 5.28
N PHE A 194 2.33 6.57 4.99
CA PHE A 194 1.91 7.94 4.75
C PHE A 194 0.93 8.05 3.58
N VAL A 195 1.28 7.49 2.41
CA VAL A 195 0.44 7.55 1.21
C VAL A 195 -0.91 6.87 1.45
N LEU A 196 -0.94 5.70 2.11
CA LEU A 196 -2.20 5.01 2.32
C LEU A 196 -3.11 5.71 3.33
N VAL A 197 -2.57 6.18 4.46
CA VAL A 197 -3.35 6.93 5.46
C VAL A 197 -3.87 8.25 4.90
N THR A 198 -3.05 8.97 4.14
CA THR A 198 -3.49 10.22 3.49
C THR A 198 -4.53 9.97 2.42
N ALA A 199 -4.39 8.91 1.61
CA ALA A 199 -5.40 8.51 0.64
C ALA A 199 -6.73 8.12 1.31
N ASP A 200 -6.69 7.38 2.42
CA ASP A 200 -7.88 7.02 3.20
C ASP A 200 -8.56 8.27 3.82
N LEU A 201 -7.77 9.23 4.30
CA LEU A 201 -8.25 10.52 4.80
C LEU A 201 -8.93 11.34 3.72
N VAL A 202 -8.34 11.41 2.53
CA VAL A 202 -8.91 12.11 1.38
C VAL A 202 -10.19 11.41 0.90
N ALA A 203 -10.18 10.08 0.77
CA ALA A 203 -11.34 9.30 0.32
C ALA A 203 -12.58 9.53 1.19
N ARG A 204 -12.40 9.67 2.52
CA ARG A 204 -13.53 9.92 3.45
C ARG A 204 -13.99 11.37 3.54
N THR A 205 -13.18 12.33 3.09
CA THR A 205 -13.49 13.77 3.20
C THR A 205 -14.02 14.38 1.91
N LEU A 206 -13.74 13.76 0.75
CA LEU A 206 -14.09 14.32 -0.56
C LEU A 206 -15.59 14.32 -0.89
N LEU A 207 -16.33 13.23 -0.62
CA LEU A 207 -17.74 13.11 -1.00
C LEU A 207 -18.64 12.49 0.09
N PRO A 208 -18.84 13.11 1.27
CA PRO A 208 -19.83 12.62 2.22
C PRO A 208 -21.25 12.66 1.59
N PRO A 209 -22.09 11.61 1.65
CA PRO A 209 -21.93 10.34 2.39
C PRO A 209 -21.42 9.14 1.55
N LEU A 210 -20.98 9.34 0.31
CA LEU A 210 -20.44 8.28 -0.55
C LEU A 210 -19.07 7.80 -0.04
N GLU A 211 -18.97 6.52 0.33
CA GLU A 211 -17.70 5.88 0.68
C GLU A 211 -16.93 5.51 -0.59
N ILE A 212 -15.93 6.32 -0.94
CA ILE A 212 -15.05 6.01 -2.08
C ILE A 212 -14.05 4.92 -1.67
N PRO A 213 -13.94 3.80 -2.43
CA PRO A 213 -12.89 2.82 -2.20
C PRO A 213 -11.51 3.46 -2.36
N VAL A 214 -10.65 3.35 -1.34
CA VAL A 214 -9.31 3.94 -1.33
C VAL A 214 -8.43 3.42 -2.50
N GLY A 215 -8.62 2.16 -2.89
CA GLY A 215 -7.98 1.57 -4.08
C GLY A 215 -8.35 2.29 -5.38
N ALA A 216 -9.62 2.70 -5.53
CA ALA A 216 -10.06 3.46 -6.70
C ALA A 216 -9.49 4.88 -6.72
N LEU A 217 -9.47 5.55 -5.55
CA LEU A 217 -8.88 6.89 -5.41
C LEU A 217 -7.38 6.88 -5.75
N THR A 218 -6.64 5.93 -5.19
CA THR A 218 -5.19 5.81 -5.44
C THR A 218 -4.87 5.43 -6.88
N ALA A 219 -5.70 4.61 -7.54
CA ALA A 219 -5.57 4.32 -8.97
C ALA A 219 -5.83 5.55 -9.85
N LEU A 220 -6.81 6.39 -9.50
CA LEU A 220 -7.16 7.59 -10.26
C LEU A 220 -6.06 8.65 -10.21
N VAL A 221 -5.37 8.78 -9.06
CA VAL A 221 -4.18 9.64 -8.94
C VAL A 221 -2.98 9.02 -9.64
N GLY A 222 -2.89 7.69 -9.61
CA GLY A 222 -1.70 6.97 -10.07
C GLY A 222 -1.56 6.74 -11.56
N GLY A 223 -2.68 6.52 -12.25
CA GLY A 223 -2.71 6.39 -13.71
C GLY A 223 -2.06 7.60 -14.42
N PRO A 224 -2.47 8.84 -14.10
CA PRO A 224 -1.84 10.04 -14.66
C PRO A 224 -0.35 10.16 -14.36
N TYR A 225 0.10 9.81 -13.15
CA TYR A 225 1.51 9.85 -12.77
C TYR A 225 2.37 8.88 -13.59
N LEU A 226 1.87 7.65 -13.81
CA LEU A 226 2.57 6.65 -14.63
C LEU A 226 2.61 7.06 -16.12
N LEU A 227 1.50 7.60 -16.65
CA LEU A 227 1.44 8.11 -18.03
C LEU A 227 2.44 9.24 -18.26
N TRP A 228 2.54 10.16 -17.30
CA TRP A 228 3.51 11.25 -17.36
C TRP A 228 4.97 10.75 -17.29
N LEU A 229 5.24 9.75 -16.46
CA LEU A 229 6.58 9.18 -16.33
C LEU A 229 7.01 8.47 -17.62
N LEU A 230 6.12 7.67 -18.22
CA LEU A 230 6.33 7.05 -19.52
C LEU A 230 6.54 8.09 -20.63
N GLY A 231 5.81 9.19 -20.58
CA GLY A 231 5.94 10.31 -21.52
C GLY A 231 7.24 11.11 -21.39
N ARG A 232 8.00 10.95 -20.30
CA ARG A 232 9.31 11.59 -20.13
C ARG A 232 10.45 10.74 -20.67
N ASP A 233 10.41 9.43 -20.45
CA ASP A 233 11.46 8.52 -20.95
C ASP A 233 11.40 8.38 -22.49
N ALA A 234 10.21 8.52 -23.08
CA ALA A 234 10.04 8.57 -24.53
C ALA A 234 10.61 9.85 -25.20
N ARG A 235 11.01 10.86 -24.40
CA ARG A 235 11.56 12.14 -24.88
C ARG A 235 13.07 12.23 -24.79
N GLU A 236 13.79 11.12 -24.65
CA GLU A 236 15.22 11.05 -25.00
C GLU A 236 15.42 10.46 -26.42
N PRO A 237 15.21 11.23 -27.50
CA PRO A 237 15.68 10.85 -28.82
C PRO A 237 17.21 11.01 -28.89
N GLY A 238 17.91 9.88 -28.96
CA GLY A 238 19.19 9.76 -29.69
C GLY A 238 20.33 10.70 -29.30
N GLY A 239 20.92 10.50 -28.12
CA GLY A 239 22.24 11.06 -27.77
C GLY A 239 23.40 10.23 -28.34
N THR A 240 23.78 10.53 -29.58
CA THR A 240 25.08 10.27 -30.25
C THR A 240 25.98 9.14 -29.72
N ARG A 241 25.94 7.97 -30.37
CA ARG A 241 27.14 7.12 -30.48
C ARG A 241 28.07 7.77 -31.52
N ARG A 242 29.23 8.29 -31.11
CA ARG A 242 30.36 8.51 -32.03
C ARG A 242 31.34 7.33 -31.91
N PRO A 243 31.66 6.64 -33.01
CA PRO A 243 32.84 5.78 -33.06
C PRO A 243 34.06 6.61 -33.44
N SER A 244 35.13 6.51 -32.65
CA SER A 244 36.52 6.68 -33.08
C SER A 244 37.41 5.89 -32.14
#